data_AF-A0A7C4ZG54-F1
#
_entry.id   AF-A0A7C4ZG54-F1
#
_cell.length_a   1.000
_cell.length_b   1.000
_cell.length_c   1.000
_cell.angle_alpha   90.00
_cell.angle_beta   90.00
_cell.angle_gamma   90.00
#
_symmetry.space_group_name_H-M   'P 1'
#
loop_
_entity.id
_entity.type
_entity.pdbx_description
1 polymer ?
#
loop_
_entity_poly.entity_id
_entity_poly.type
_entity_poly.pdbx_seq_one_letter_code
_entity_poly.pdbx_strand_id
1 'polypeptide(L)'
;MRVFTNPKRCMQRLGFLKPLVWRASQSATNNLSTLGKGLISSVTQKISVILTPQFQEYIRSALTDSVYKNIQTNVSKHVEHTSDKFQVQIELQDYYLANADLPSRRGRLTNDDWNKYPYLALNLGLLRKGTYSLLVRGQSFLSLVNDDEKKAFLRAGIVSFSEGPNPFQLTMPQRFLFLFSFVEGDGDVLKLLYKKILRASEPIPDREAGSFLPEIYRTIVKEYRHKARSGDDVLRIQRLLDTADKIERWTKTKPTGSKDILMQSITPRLEPFVDLGLLSKPDPFAYRYQVTDATRTLFEALINAESIDYFLHHSFFEAASKAFDLNAEHRTDRETILPAVQKAYMILKSPLGYVPILEVTLLAGIHSIIESGYYFEISEATDMLKALQKERPELVRFNVDRWGALTFVKFNGDITKVLGG
;
A
#
# COMPACT_ATOMS: atom_id res chain seq x y z
N MET A 1 2.92 13.62 13.70
CA MET A 1 1.97 12.52 13.90
C MET A 1 1.59 11.91 12.55
N ARG A 2 2.21 10.77 12.26
CA ARG A 2 2.06 9.89 11.10
C ARG A 2 1.12 8.75 11.48
N VAL A 3 -0.18 9.02 11.37
CA VAL A 3 -1.26 8.08 11.69
C VAL A 3 -2.35 8.20 10.64
N PHE A 4 -2.76 7.07 10.08
CA PHE A 4 -3.82 6.98 9.07
C PHE A 4 -5.12 7.59 9.58
N THR A 5 -5.78 8.30 8.67
CA THR A 5 -7.12 8.85 8.93
C THR A 5 -8.18 7.87 8.44
N ASN A 6 -9.16 7.55 9.28
CA ASN A 6 -10.29 6.68 8.94
C ASN A 6 -9.89 5.27 8.41
N PRO A 7 -9.05 4.49 9.12
CA PRO A 7 -8.80 3.10 8.73
C PRO A 7 -10.12 2.32 8.68
N LYS A 8 -10.29 1.52 7.62
CA LYS A 8 -11.47 0.66 7.41
C LYS A 8 -11.03 -0.72 6.98
N ARG A 9 -11.71 -1.76 7.47
CA ARG A 9 -11.40 -3.17 7.18
C ARG A 9 -11.33 -3.47 5.68
N CYS A 10 -12.15 -2.82 4.86
CA CYS A 10 -12.14 -3.00 3.40
C CYS A 10 -10.80 -2.58 2.75
N MET A 11 -9.96 -1.78 3.42
CA MET A 11 -8.64 -1.32 2.97
C MET A 11 -7.53 -2.39 3.11
N GLN A 12 -7.91 -3.66 3.02
CA GLN A 12 -7.03 -4.79 3.33
C GLN A 12 -6.19 -5.27 2.13
N ARG A 13 -6.64 -5.02 0.89
CA ARG A 13 -5.92 -5.43 -0.34
C ARG A 13 -5.42 -4.25 -1.11
N LEU A 14 -4.15 -4.25 -1.48
CA LEU A 14 -3.51 -3.13 -2.18
C LEU A 14 -3.78 -3.11 -3.69
N GLY A 15 -4.05 -4.26 -4.30
CA GLY A 15 -4.27 -4.33 -5.75
C GLY A 15 -5.50 -3.56 -6.25
N PHE A 16 -6.50 -3.29 -5.40
CA PHE A 16 -7.62 -2.41 -5.77
C PHE A 16 -7.20 -0.94 -5.96
N LEU A 17 -6.01 -0.53 -5.50
CA LEU A 17 -5.46 0.80 -5.78
C LEU A 17 -5.06 0.96 -7.25
N LYS A 18 -4.72 -0.13 -7.97
CA LYS A 18 -4.36 -0.08 -9.41
C LYS A 18 -5.47 0.56 -10.26
N PRO A 19 -6.71 0.03 -10.31
CA PRO A 19 -7.78 0.62 -11.11
C PRO A 19 -8.23 1.97 -10.55
N LEU A 20 -8.19 2.17 -9.23
CA LEU A 20 -8.57 3.44 -8.61
C LEU A 20 -7.66 4.59 -9.02
N VAL A 21 -6.33 4.39 -8.93
CA VAL A 21 -5.32 5.39 -9.28
C VAL A 21 -5.28 5.59 -10.80
N TRP A 22 -5.42 4.53 -11.60
CA TRP A 22 -5.51 4.65 -13.04
C TRP A 22 -6.71 5.49 -13.47
N ARG A 23 -7.88 5.30 -12.84
CA ARG A 23 -9.06 6.14 -13.11
C ARG A 23 -8.82 7.59 -12.67
N ALA A 24 -8.16 7.80 -11.55
CA ALA A 24 -7.82 9.14 -11.08
C ALA A 24 -6.86 9.88 -12.03
N SER A 25 -6.01 9.17 -12.78
CA SER A 25 -5.12 9.79 -13.76
C SER A 25 -5.82 10.26 -15.04
N GLN A 26 -7.06 9.81 -15.30
CA GLN A 26 -7.81 10.18 -16.50
C GLN A 26 -8.52 11.55 -16.38
N SER A 27 -8.48 12.18 -15.20
CA SER A 27 -9.10 13.48 -14.97
C SER A 27 -8.28 14.33 -14.01
N ALA A 28 -8.18 15.63 -14.29
CA ALA A 28 -7.49 16.59 -13.41
C ALA A 28 -8.14 16.68 -12.02
N THR A 29 -9.46 16.48 -11.93
CA THR A 29 -10.22 16.49 -10.67
C THR A 29 -11.25 15.38 -10.66
N ASN A 30 -11.44 14.77 -9.48
CA ASN A 30 -12.42 13.72 -9.25
C ASN A 30 -13.19 14.00 -7.96
N ASN A 31 -14.17 13.15 -7.65
CA ASN A 31 -14.82 13.14 -6.35
C ASN A 31 -14.94 11.70 -5.83
N LEU A 32 -15.20 11.58 -4.52
CA LEU A 32 -15.29 10.30 -3.83
C LEU A 32 -16.33 9.35 -4.46
N SER A 33 -17.49 9.88 -4.88
CA SER A 33 -18.56 9.07 -5.46
C SER A 33 -18.14 8.49 -6.81
N THR A 34 -17.60 9.32 -7.71
CA THR A 34 -17.20 8.88 -9.05
C THR A 34 -16.10 7.82 -8.98
N LEU A 35 -15.06 8.04 -8.17
CA LEU A 35 -13.96 7.08 -8.04
C LEU A 35 -14.39 5.82 -7.29
N GLY A 36 -15.09 5.98 -6.16
CA GLY A 36 -15.53 4.88 -5.33
C GLY A 36 -16.51 3.96 -6.04
N LYS A 37 -17.59 4.51 -6.62
CA LYS A 37 -18.57 3.71 -7.36
C LYS A 37 -17.98 3.12 -8.62
N GLY A 38 -17.06 3.86 -9.27
CA GLY A 38 -16.29 3.36 -10.41
C GLY A 38 -15.47 2.12 -10.05
N LEU A 39 -14.74 2.15 -8.93
CA LEU A 39 -13.99 1.01 -8.42
C LEU A 39 -14.91 -0.18 -8.15
N ILE A 40 -15.99 0.02 -7.39
CA ILE A 40 -16.95 -1.05 -7.08
C ILE A 40 -17.48 -1.68 -8.37
N SER A 41 -17.97 -0.87 -9.32
CA SER A 41 -18.49 -1.36 -10.59
C SER A 41 -17.47 -2.19 -11.38
N SER A 42 -16.19 -1.80 -11.38
CA SER A 42 -15.13 -2.53 -12.09
C SER A 42 -14.81 -3.88 -11.45
N VAL A 43 -14.89 -3.99 -10.12
CA VAL A 43 -14.47 -5.20 -9.40
C VAL A 43 -15.62 -6.19 -9.18
N THR A 44 -16.86 -5.70 -9.16
CA THR A 44 -18.08 -6.53 -8.99
C THR A 44 -18.69 -6.99 -10.32
N GLN A 45 -18.09 -6.63 -11.46
CA GLN A 45 -18.59 -7.10 -12.76
C GLN A 45 -18.58 -8.63 -12.82
N LYS A 46 -19.63 -9.22 -13.41
CA LYS A 46 -19.77 -10.67 -13.51
C LYS A 46 -19.02 -11.20 -14.72
N ILE A 47 -18.26 -12.26 -14.52
CA ILE A 47 -17.59 -13.03 -15.57
C ILE A 47 -17.95 -14.51 -15.46
N SER A 48 -17.89 -15.23 -16.57
CA SER A 48 -18.07 -16.68 -16.59
C SER A 48 -16.73 -17.37 -16.45
N VAL A 49 -16.58 -18.22 -15.44
CA VAL A 49 -15.33 -18.91 -15.09
C VAL A 49 -15.56 -20.41 -15.10
N ILE A 50 -14.61 -21.16 -15.67
CA ILE A 50 -14.59 -22.63 -15.60
C ILE A 50 -14.21 -23.05 -14.17
N LEU A 51 -15.03 -23.90 -13.56
CA LEU A 51 -14.85 -24.31 -12.18
C LEU A 51 -13.63 -25.23 -12.02
N THR A 52 -12.61 -24.76 -11.30
CA THR A 52 -11.43 -25.55 -10.91
C THR A 52 -11.53 -25.97 -9.44
N PRO A 53 -10.82 -27.03 -8.98
CA PRO A 53 -10.83 -27.46 -7.58
C PRO A 53 -10.49 -26.33 -6.60
N GLN A 54 -9.49 -25.52 -6.97
CA GLN A 54 -9.06 -24.34 -6.24
C GLN A 54 -10.15 -23.26 -6.16
N PHE A 55 -10.92 -23.07 -7.23
CA PHE A 55 -12.04 -22.13 -7.24
C PHE A 55 -13.21 -22.64 -6.38
N GLN A 56 -13.46 -23.95 -6.39
CA GLN A 56 -14.47 -24.57 -5.50
C GLN A 56 -14.13 -24.36 -4.03
N GLU A 57 -12.87 -24.55 -3.65
CA GLU A 57 -12.39 -24.27 -2.29
C GLU A 57 -12.65 -22.80 -1.91
N TYR A 58 -12.32 -21.86 -2.79
CA TYR A 58 -12.60 -20.44 -2.55
C TYR A 58 -14.10 -20.20 -2.31
N ILE A 59 -14.98 -20.73 -3.17
CA ILE A 59 -16.42 -20.54 -3.04
C ILE A 59 -16.94 -21.07 -1.70
N ARG A 60 -16.43 -22.23 -1.24
CA ARG A 60 -16.83 -22.82 0.05
C ARG A 60 -16.32 -22.01 1.24
N SER A 61 -15.06 -21.58 1.20
CA SER A 61 -14.39 -20.94 2.34
C SER A 61 -14.62 -19.42 2.44
N ALA A 62 -14.75 -18.74 1.30
CA ALA A 62 -14.80 -17.28 1.21
C ALA A 62 -16.21 -16.71 0.99
N LEU A 63 -17.06 -17.39 0.22
CA LEU A 63 -18.38 -16.89 -0.19
C LEU A 63 -19.51 -17.45 0.67
N THR A 64 -19.45 -17.25 1.98
CA THR A 64 -20.38 -17.83 2.96
C THR A 64 -21.70 -17.05 3.12
N ASP A 65 -21.83 -15.87 2.51
CA ASP A 65 -23.04 -15.05 2.64
C ASP A 65 -24.24 -15.69 1.94
N SER A 66 -25.45 -15.41 2.44
CA SER A 66 -26.70 -15.99 1.93
C SER A 66 -26.92 -15.76 0.43
N VAL A 67 -26.41 -14.64 -0.11
CA VAL A 67 -26.49 -14.27 -1.52
C VAL A 67 -25.79 -15.29 -2.44
N TYR A 68 -24.81 -16.03 -1.92
CA TYR A 68 -24.05 -17.03 -2.70
C TYR A 68 -24.52 -18.47 -2.52
N LYS A 69 -25.59 -18.72 -1.73
CA LYS A 69 -26.12 -20.07 -1.47
C LYS A 69 -26.40 -20.87 -2.75
N ASN A 70 -26.92 -20.22 -3.79
CA ASN A 70 -27.21 -20.87 -5.06
C ASN A 70 -25.92 -21.35 -5.74
N ILE A 71 -24.88 -20.51 -5.77
CA ILE A 71 -23.57 -20.87 -6.33
C ILE A 71 -22.94 -22.00 -5.53
N GLN A 72 -22.98 -21.93 -4.20
CA GLN A 72 -22.47 -22.99 -3.34
C GLN A 72 -23.20 -24.33 -3.56
N THR A 73 -24.53 -24.30 -3.66
CA THR A 73 -25.34 -25.50 -3.92
C THR A 73 -24.99 -26.13 -5.27
N ASN A 74 -24.85 -25.31 -6.31
CA ASN A 74 -24.49 -25.77 -7.65
C ASN A 74 -23.08 -26.37 -7.69
N VAL A 75 -22.13 -25.74 -7.00
CA VAL A 75 -20.74 -26.22 -6.88
C VAL A 75 -20.67 -27.54 -6.11
N SER A 76 -21.48 -27.71 -5.06
CA SER A 76 -21.53 -28.98 -4.32
C SER A 76 -22.12 -30.12 -5.15
N LYS A 77 -23.20 -29.87 -5.91
CA LYS A 77 -23.84 -30.88 -6.78
C LYS A 77 -22.95 -31.32 -7.95
N HIS A 78 -22.11 -30.42 -8.48
CA HIS A 78 -21.25 -30.73 -9.61
C HIS A 78 -20.04 -31.63 -9.26
N VAL A 79 -19.66 -31.72 -7.97
CA VAL A 79 -18.62 -32.68 -7.54
C VAL A 79 -19.02 -34.13 -7.79
N GLU A 80 -20.33 -34.40 -7.87
CA GLU A 80 -20.87 -35.76 -7.91
C GLU A 80 -21.03 -36.29 -9.34
N HIS A 81 -21.08 -35.44 -10.37
CA HIS A 81 -21.37 -35.87 -11.74
C HIS A 81 -20.76 -34.95 -12.81
N THR A 82 -20.07 -35.56 -13.80
CA THR A 82 -19.70 -35.10 -15.17
C THR A 82 -18.27 -34.63 -15.47
N SER A 83 -17.81 -35.04 -16.67
CA SER A 83 -16.56 -34.69 -17.35
C SER A 83 -16.60 -33.36 -18.11
N ASP A 84 -17.68 -32.59 -17.98
CA ASP A 84 -17.88 -31.33 -18.70
C ASP A 84 -17.36 -30.13 -17.92
N LYS A 85 -16.82 -29.14 -18.65
CA LYS A 85 -16.35 -27.87 -18.10
C LYS A 85 -17.52 -27.04 -17.56
N PHE A 86 -17.89 -27.26 -16.30
CA PHE A 86 -18.93 -26.49 -15.63
C PHE A 86 -18.49 -25.03 -15.44
N GLN A 87 -19.36 -24.11 -15.87
CA GLN A 87 -19.11 -22.68 -15.77
C GLN A 87 -19.99 -22.06 -14.69
N VAL A 88 -19.41 -21.13 -13.94
CA VAL A 88 -20.12 -20.32 -12.93
C VAL A 88 -19.94 -18.84 -13.22
N GLN A 89 -21.00 -18.07 -12.99
CA GLN A 89 -20.91 -16.60 -13.01
C GLN A 89 -20.53 -16.08 -11.63
N ILE A 90 -19.46 -15.30 -11.58
CA ILE A 90 -18.90 -14.76 -10.34
C ILE A 90 -18.34 -13.36 -10.55
N GLU A 91 -18.11 -12.62 -9.47
CA GLU A 91 -17.51 -11.28 -9.56
C GLU A 91 -16.03 -11.39 -9.93
N LEU A 92 -15.56 -10.43 -10.73
CA LEU A 92 -14.16 -10.42 -11.18
C LEU A 92 -13.17 -10.41 -10.01
N GLN A 93 -13.46 -9.69 -8.93
CA GLN A 93 -12.60 -9.72 -7.74
C GLN A 93 -12.48 -11.11 -7.12
N ASP A 94 -13.55 -11.90 -7.12
CA ASP A 94 -13.56 -13.23 -6.52
C ASP A 94 -12.76 -14.22 -7.39
N TYR A 95 -12.81 -14.06 -8.71
CA TYR A 95 -11.90 -14.74 -9.64
C TYR A 95 -10.43 -14.52 -9.25
N TYR A 96 -10.04 -13.27 -9.01
CA TYR A 96 -8.68 -12.95 -8.62
C TYR A 96 -8.32 -13.41 -7.19
N LEU A 97 -9.23 -13.25 -6.23
CA LEU A 97 -9.03 -13.67 -4.84
C LEU A 97 -8.96 -15.19 -4.67
N ALA A 98 -9.51 -15.95 -5.62
CA ALA A 98 -9.41 -17.40 -5.61
C ALA A 98 -8.05 -17.93 -6.07
N ASN A 99 -7.13 -17.08 -6.56
CA ASN A 99 -5.77 -17.50 -6.87
C ASN A 99 -5.04 -17.98 -5.59
N ALA A 100 -4.39 -19.15 -5.65
CA ALA A 100 -3.74 -19.86 -4.56
C ALA A 100 -2.33 -19.32 -4.29
N ASP A 101 -1.74 -18.65 -5.28
CA ASP A 101 -0.50 -17.91 -5.13
C ASP A 101 -0.69 -16.61 -4.33
N LEU A 102 -1.94 -16.24 -4.02
CA LEU A 102 -2.19 -15.11 -3.13
C LEU A 102 -2.02 -15.54 -1.67
N PRO A 103 -1.17 -14.85 -0.90
CA PRO A 103 -0.94 -15.18 0.52
C PRO A 103 -2.18 -14.93 1.40
N SER A 104 -3.09 -14.06 0.95
CA SER A 104 -4.42 -13.89 1.52
C SER A 104 -5.47 -14.05 0.43
N ARG A 105 -6.51 -14.84 0.70
CA ARG A 105 -7.68 -15.03 -0.19
C ARG A 105 -8.94 -14.38 0.41
N ARG A 106 -8.75 -13.47 1.36
CA ARG A 106 -9.76 -12.52 1.83
C ARG A 106 -9.51 -11.17 1.19
N GLY A 107 -10.49 -10.27 1.23
CA GLY A 107 -10.28 -8.98 0.60
C GLY A 107 -11.48 -8.28 0.02
N ARG A 108 -12.52 -9.03 -0.35
CA ARG A 108 -13.55 -8.54 -1.27
C ARG A 108 -14.17 -7.24 -0.81
N LEU A 109 -14.37 -6.35 -1.78
CA LEU A 109 -15.13 -5.12 -1.60
C LEU A 109 -16.60 -5.42 -1.83
N THR A 110 -17.44 -4.77 -1.05
CA THR A 110 -18.89 -4.79 -1.21
C THR A 110 -19.38 -3.47 -1.80
N ASN A 111 -20.64 -3.43 -2.21
CA ASN A 111 -21.26 -2.20 -2.71
C ASN A 111 -21.13 -1.03 -1.74
N ASP A 112 -21.14 -1.29 -0.43
CA ASP A 112 -21.07 -0.26 0.62
C ASP A 112 -19.65 0.28 0.86
N ASP A 113 -18.63 -0.24 0.19
CA ASP A 113 -17.24 0.16 0.41
C ASP A 113 -16.77 1.30 -0.51
N TRP A 114 -17.64 1.75 -1.43
CA TRP A 114 -17.35 2.84 -2.37
C TRP A 114 -16.88 4.13 -1.68
N ASN A 115 -17.46 4.46 -0.52
CA ASN A 115 -17.11 5.66 0.25
C ASN A 115 -16.06 5.41 1.34
N LYS A 116 -15.50 4.19 1.42
CA LYS A 116 -14.51 3.81 2.43
C LYS A 116 -13.16 3.56 1.80
N TYR A 117 -13.09 2.68 0.80
CA TYR A 117 -11.83 2.23 0.23
C TYR A 117 -10.94 3.37 -0.32
N PRO A 118 -11.48 4.39 -1.03
CA PRO A 118 -10.65 5.47 -1.58
C PRO A 118 -9.84 6.27 -0.54
N TYR A 119 -10.23 6.24 0.75
CA TYR A 119 -9.43 6.85 1.81
C TYR A 119 -8.07 6.18 2.01
N LEU A 120 -7.90 4.90 1.62
CA LEU A 120 -6.57 4.27 1.62
C LEU A 120 -5.62 4.99 0.67
N ALA A 121 -6.08 5.31 -0.55
CA ALA A 121 -5.27 6.05 -1.52
C ALA A 121 -4.90 7.46 -1.04
N LEU A 122 -5.78 8.10 -0.25
CA LEU A 122 -5.47 9.37 0.42
C LEU A 122 -4.41 9.20 1.52
N ASN A 123 -4.56 8.17 2.36
CA ASN A 123 -3.64 7.88 3.47
C ASN A 123 -2.23 7.51 2.98
N LEU A 124 -2.12 6.87 1.80
CA LEU A 124 -0.85 6.51 1.17
C LEU A 124 -0.24 7.63 0.32
N GLY A 125 -0.89 8.80 0.24
CA GLY A 125 -0.39 9.94 -0.55
C GLY A 125 -0.49 9.78 -2.06
N LEU A 126 -1.31 8.83 -2.55
CA LEU A 126 -1.51 8.62 -4.00
C LEU A 126 -2.47 9.65 -4.59
N LEU A 127 -3.45 10.08 -3.79
CA LEU A 127 -4.49 11.03 -4.19
C LEU A 127 -4.53 12.24 -3.26
N ARG A 128 -4.89 13.40 -3.81
CA ARG A 128 -5.05 14.65 -3.05
C ARG A 128 -6.40 14.66 -2.34
N LYS A 129 -6.40 14.98 -1.04
CA LYS A 129 -7.63 15.20 -0.26
C LYS A 129 -8.43 16.37 -0.86
N GLY A 130 -9.75 16.22 -0.95
CA GLY A 130 -10.67 17.24 -1.49
C GLY A 130 -10.95 17.06 -2.97
N THR A 131 -9.92 17.14 -3.83
CA THR A 131 -10.07 17.02 -5.29
C THR A 131 -9.91 15.62 -5.84
N TYR A 132 -9.42 14.67 -5.03
CA TYR A 132 -9.12 13.29 -5.44
C TYR A 132 -8.28 13.21 -6.73
N SER A 133 -7.50 14.25 -6.99
CA SER A 133 -6.58 14.32 -8.13
C SER A 133 -5.34 13.48 -7.84
N LEU A 134 -4.74 12.93 -8.88
CA LEU A 134 -3.49 12.19 -8.77
C LEU A 134 -2.37 13.07 -8.18
N LEU A 135 -1.66 12.56 -7.16
CA LEU A 135 -0.42 13.17 -6.67
C LEU A 135 0.77 12.56 -7.41
N VAL A 136 1.95 13.19 -7.31
CA VAL A 136 3.16 12.67 -7.98
C VAL A 136 3.49 11.25 -7.52
N ARG A 137 3.27 10.92 -6.24
CA ARG A 137 3.39 9.52 -5.78
C ARG A 137 2.43 8.56 -6.47
N GLY A 138 1.20 9.00 -6.75
CA GLY A 138 0.24 8.24 -7.55
C GLY A 138 0.72 8.03 -8.98
N GLN A 139 1.40 9.02 -9.57
CA GLN A 139 2.07 8.88 -10.87
C GLN A 139 3.25 7.89 -10.80
N SER A 140 4.08 7.96 -9.75
CA SER A 140 5.13 6.97 -9.47
C SER A 140 4.54 5.57 -9.35
N PHE A 141 3.40 5.41 -8.67
CA PHE A 141 2.73 4.11 -8.62
C PHE A 141 2.30 3.63 -10.00
N LEU A 142 1.67 4.48 -10.81
CA LEU A 142 1.21 4.10 -12.15
C LEU A 142 2.34 3.76 -13.12
N SER A 143 3.53 4.35 -12.98
CA SER A 143 4.69 3.95 -13.79
C SER A 143 5.22 2.56 -13.42
N LEU A 144 4.87 2.03 -12.24
CA LEU A 144 5.21 0.68 -11.78
C LEU A 144 4.10 -0.36 -12.05
N VAL A 145 2.97 0.06 -12.64
CA VAL A 145 1.87 -0.82 -13.03
C VAL A 145 1.90 -1.01 -14.53
N ASN A 146 2.01 -2.26 -14.99
CA ASN A 146 2.04 -2.56 -16.42
C ASN A 146 0.63 -2.41 -17.05
N ASP A 147 0.56 -2.38 -18.38
CA ASP A 147 -0.71 -2.13 -19.07
C ASP A 147 -1.72 -3.28 -18.93
N ASP A 148 -1.25 -4.51 -18.75
CA ASP A 148 -2.13 -5.67 -18.55
C ASP A 148 -2.77 -5.63 -17.16
N GLU A 149 -2.06 -5.18 -16.13
CA GLU A 149 -2.57 -4.93 -14.79
C GLU A 149 -3.61 -3.81 -14.78
N LYS A 150 -3.40 -2.74 -15.58
CA LYS A 150 -4.40 -1.65 -15.74
C LYS A 150 -5.68 -2.18 -16.38
N LYS A 151 -5.55 -3.04 -17.39
CA LYS A 151 -6.67 -3.63 -18.13
C LYS A 151 -7.31 -4.82 -17.44
N ALA A 152 -6.69 -5.38 -16.39
CA ALA A 152 -7.19 -6.53 -15.65
C ALA A 152 -8.64 -6.34 -15.17
N PHE A 153 -9.02 -5.11 -14.77
CA PHE A 153 -10.37 -4.78 -14.31
C PHE A 153 -11.34 -4.34 -15.43
N LEU A 154 -10.96 -4.49 -16.70
CA LEU A 154 -11.80 -4.20 -17.87
C LEU A 154 -12.26 -5.47 -18.59
N ARG A 155 -12.04 -6.66 -17.99
CA ARG A 155 -12.36 -7.95 -18.59
C ARG A 155 -13.87 -8.23 -18.59
N ALA A 156 -14.37 -8.69 -19.73
CA ALA A 156 -15.75 -9.14 -19.91
C ALA A 156 -15.78 -10.48 -20.65
N GLY A 157 -16.85 -11.26 -20.44
CA GLY A 157 -17.09 -12.53 -21.13
C GLY A 157 -16.63 -13.77 -20.38
N ILE A 158 -16.27 -14.82 -21.13
CA ILE A 158 -15.76 -16.10 -20.61
C ILE A 158 -14.26 -15.96 -20.41
N VAL A 159 -13.78 -16.21 -19.19
CA VAL A 159 -12.36 -16.09 -18.83
C VAL A 159 -11.89 -17.44 -18.30
N SER A 160 -10.77 -17.95 -18.85
CA SER A 160 -10.16 -19.18 -18.34
C SER A 160 -9.28 -18.87 -17.12
N PHE A 161 -9.27 -19.79 -16.15
CA PHE A 161 -8.50 -19.65 -14.92
C PHE A 161 -7.01 -19.84 -15.22
N SER A 162 -6.29 -18.73 -15.45
CA SER A 162 -4.83 -18.56 -15.60
C SER A 162 -4.46 -17.49 -16.63
N GLU A 163 -5.43 -16.96 -17.39
CA GLU A 163 -5.13 -15.96 -18.41
C GLU A 163 -4.79 -14.59 -17.77
N GLY A 164 -3.54 -14.15 -17.91
CA GLY A 164 -3.05 -12.80 -17.60
C GLY A 164 -2.84 -12.46 -16.11
N PRO A 165 -2.32 -11.26 -15.81
CA PRO A 165 -1.85 -10.92 -14.48
C PRO A 165 -2.98 -10.80 -13.46
N ASN A 166 -2.72 -11.29 -12.24
CA ASN A 166 -3.60 -11.05 -11.10
C ASN A 166 -3.24 -9.68 -10.47
N PRO A 167 -4.12 -8.68 -10.51
CA PRO A 167 -3.81 -7.35 -10.00
C PRO A 167 -3.58 -7.31 -8.48
N PHE A 168 -3.97 -8.35 -7.73
CA PHE A 168 -3.67 -8.47 -6.29
C PHE A 168 -2.27 -8.99 -6.00
N GLN A 169 -1.55 -9.51 -6.99
CA GLN A 169 -0.11 -9.81 -6.85
C GLN A 169 0.67 -8.51 -7.07
N LEU A 170 1.44 -8.11 -6.06
CA LEU A 170 2.30 -6.94 -6.14
C LEU A 170 3.70 -7.32 -6.64
N THR A 171 4.19 -6.60 -7.63
CA THR A 171 5.60 -6.67 -8.05
C THR A 171 6.51 -6.06 -6.98
N MET A 172 7.80 -6.41 -6.97
CA MET A 172 8.75 -5.84 -5.99
C MET A 172 8.79 -4.30 -6.01
N PRO A 173 8.86 -3.61 -7.17
CA PRO A 173 8.76 -2.15 -7.18
C PRO A 173 7.50 -1.60 -6.52
N GLN A 174 6.33 -2.22 -6.76
CA GLN A 174 5.07 -1.82 -6.15
C GLN A 174 5.12 -2.01 -4.63
N ARG A 175 5.71 -3.11 -4.14
CA ARG A 175 5.87 -3.38 -2.71
C ARG A 175 6.74 -2.32 -2.03
N PHE A 176 7.86 -1.92 -2.63
CA PHE A 176 8.71 -0.86 -2.08
C PHE A 176 7.97 0.47 -1.93
N LEU A 177 7.27 0.92 -2.99
CA LEU A 177 6.52 2.17 -2.95
C LEU A 177 5.43 2.14 -1.88
N PHE A 178 4.67 1.04 -1.79
CA PHE A 178 3.63 0.89 -0.78
C PHE A 178 4.21 0.82 0.62
N LEU A 179 5.29 0.06 0.83
CA LEU A 179 5.95 -0.03 2.12
C LEU A 179 6.40 1.33 2.62
N PHE A 180 7.08 2.10 1.76
CA PHE A 180 7.44 3.49 2.05
C PHE A 180 6.21 4.31 2.44
N SER A 181 5.13 4.23 1.64
CA SER A 181 3.90 4.98 1.87
C SER A 181 3.19 4.63 3.19
N PHE A 182 3.24 3.35 3.61
CA PHE A 182 2.68 2.91 4.88
C PHE A 182 3.49 3.44 6.06
N VAL A 183 4.81 3.28 6.03
CA VAL A 183 5.68 3.82 7.08
C VAL A 183 5.55 5.34 7.13
N GLU A 184 5.41 5.99 5.98
CA GLU A 184 5.24 7.44 5.94
C GLU A 184 3.92 7.88 6.58
N GLY A 185 2.80 7.25 6.20
CA GLY A 185 1.46 7.67 6.62
C GLY A 185 1.01 7.15 7.99
N ASP A 186 1.54 6.03 8.47
CA ASP A 186 1.11 5.37 9.71
C ASP A 186 2.26 4.91 10.63
N GLY A 187 3.50 5.37 10.36
CA GLY A 187 4.71 4.92 11.04
C GLY A 187 4.68 4.99 12.56
N ASP A 188 4.02 6.00 13.16
CA ASP A 188 3.92 6.10 14.63
C ASP A 188 3.12 4.91 15.22
N VAL A 189 2.07 4.45 14.53
CA VAL A 189 1.31 3.26 14.95
C VAL A 189 2.08 1.99 14.63
N LEU A 190 2.61 1.88 13.41
CA LEU A 190 3.31 0.69 12.94
C LEU A 190 4.53 0.36 13.82
N LYS A 191 5.34 1.36 14.17
CA LYS A 191 6.51 1.21 15.05
C LYS A 191 6.13 0.58 16.40
N LEU A 192 5.08 1.08 17.04
CA LEU A 192 4.63 0.58 18.35
C LEU A 192 3.88 -0.75 18.25
N LEU A 193 3.09 -0.95 17.20
CA LEU A 193 2.35 -2.18 16.94
C LEU A 193 3.29 -3.35 16.69
N TYR A 194 4.25 -3.18 15.78
CA TYR A 194 5.18 -4.25 15.44
C TYR A 194 6.17 -4.56 16.57
N LYS A 195 6.50 -3.58 17.43
CA LYS A 195 7.23 -3.86 18.68
C LYS A 195 6.51 -4.86 19.59
N LYS A 196 5.16 -4.85 19.61
CA LYS A 196 4.36 -5.81 20.37
C LYS A 196 4.18 -7.13 19.60
N ILE A 197 3.89 -7.07 18.30
CA ILE A 197 3.74 -8.27 17.43
C ILE A 197 5.01 -9.14 17.45
N LEU A 198 6.21 -8.53 17.33
CA LEU A 198 7.48 -9.26 17.33
C LEU A 198 7.76 -10.03 18.62
N ARG A 199 7.06 -9.72 19.72
CA ARG A 199 7.20 -10.35 21.04
C ARG A 199 6.04 -11.29 21.37
N ALA A 200 4.99 -11.31 20.56
CA ALA A 200 3.82 -12.13 20.80
C ALA A 200 4.06 -13.57 20.34
N SER A 201 3.27 -14.50 20.87
CA SER A 201 3.29 -15.89 20.42
C SER A 201 2.63 -16.02 19.05
N GLU A 202 3.23 -16.80 18.15
CA GLU A 202 2.75 -16.99 16.78
C GLU A 202 1.95 -18.30 16.64
N PRO A 203 0.91 -18.36 15.77
CA PRO A 203 0.38 -17.29 14.94
C PRO A 203 -0.53 -16.31 15.72
N ILE A 204 -0.48 -15.03 15.35
CA ILE A 204 -1.18 -13.93 16.03
C ILE A 204 -2.53 -13.67 15.34
N PRO A 205 -3.68 -13.82 16.03
CA PRO A 205 -4.98 -13.43 15.52
C PRO A 205 -5.12 -11.90 15.40
N ASP A 206 -5.90 -11.43 14.41
CA ASP A 206 -6.19 -9.99 14.24
C ASP A 206 -6.79 -9.33 15.50
N ARG A 207 -7.65 -10.05 16.23
CA ARG A 207 -8.26 -9.58 17.48
C ARG A 207 -7.23 -9.33 18.56
N GLU A 208 -6.24 -10.22 18.69
CA GLU A 208 -5.17 -10.08 19.66
C GLU A 208 -4.29 -8.89 19.31
N ALA A 209 -3.82 -8.79 18.08
CA ALA A 209 -3.04 -7.65 17.60
C ALA A 209 -3.81 -6.32 17.75
N GLY A 210 -5.12 -6.33 17.48
CA GLY A 210 -5.97 -5.15 17.61
C GLY A 210 -6.20 -4.72 19.06
N SER A 211 -6.05 -5.63 20.03
CA SER A 211 -6.14 -5.30 21.46
C SER A 211 -5.00 -4.38 21.93
N PHE A 212 -3.90 -4.30 21.18
CA PHE A 212 -2.78 -3.41 21.48
C PHE A 212 -3.06 -1.93 21.14
N LEU A 213 -4.02 -1.66 20.24
CA LEU A 213 -4.25 -0.34 19.69
C LEU A 213 -4.63 0.74 20.72
N PRO A 214 -5.46 0.49 21.75
CA PRO A 214 -5.80 1.53 22.74
C PRO A 214 -4.58 2.11 23.46
N GLU A 215 -3.66 1.25 23.92
CA GLU A 215 -2.42 1.66 24.58
C GLU A 215 -1.50 2.43 23.61
N ILE A 216 -1.39 1.94 22.37
CA ILE A 216 -0.59 2.58 21.31
C ILE A 216 -1.12 3.98 21.01
N TYR A 217 -2.43 4.14 20.79
CA TYR A 217 -3.03 5.44 20.50
C TYR A 217 -2.85 6.42 21.66
N ARG A 218 -3.02 5.98 22.91
CA ARG A 218 -2.77 6.85 24.08
C ARG A 218 -1.31 7.26 24.20
N THR A 219 -0.37 6.37 23.86
CA THR A 219 1.07 6.67 23.83
C THR A 219 1.38 7.75 22.80
N ILE A 220 0.88 7.59 21.56
CA ILE A 220 1.03 8.59 20.49
C ILE A 220 0.40 9.93 20.91
N VAL A 221 -0.81 9.90 21.47
CA VAL A 221 -1.48 11.12 21.92
C VAL A 221 -0.67 11.85 23.00
N LYS A 222 -0.11 11.13 23.99
CA LYS A 222 0.74 11.73 25.02
C LYS A 222 1.95 12.45 24.42
N GLU A 223 2.57 11.85 23.41
CA GLU A 223 3.72 12.44 22.72
C GLU A 223 3.35 13.67 21.88
N TYR A 224 2.23 13.64 21.16
CA TYR A 224 1.91 14.70 20.20
C TYR A 224 1.01 15.81 20.77
N ARG A 225 0.39 15.63 21.95
CA ARG A 225 -0.52 16.62 22.54
C ARG A 225 0.10 17.99 22.74
N HIS A 226 1.35 18.05 23.20
CA HIS A 226 2.06 19.32 23.41
C HIS A 226 2.65 19.90 22.10
N LYS A 227 2.69 19.09 21.02
CA LYS A 227 3.21 19.49 19.69
C LYS A 227 2.10 19.98 18.76
N ALA A 228 0.83 19.88 19.13
CA ALA A 228 -0.31 20.28 18.31
C ALA A 228 -0.31 21.81 18.09
N ARG A 229 -0.32 22.26 16.83
CA ARG A 229 -0.24 23.68 16.47
C ARG A 229 -1.51 24.20 15.78
N SER A 230 -2.41 23.30 15.39
CA SER A 230 -3.62 23.63 14.64
C SER A 230 -4.87 22.93 15.20
N GLY A 231 -6.05 23.44 14.86
CA GLY A 231 -7.32 22.78 15.18
C GLY A 231 -7.43 21.38 14.56
N ASP A 232 -6.84 21.17 13.37
CA ASP A 232 -6.77 19.86 12.74
C ASP A 232 -5.91 18.87 13.55
N ASP A 233 -4.80 19.32 14.14
CA ASP A 233 -3.99 18.48 15.02
C ASP A 233 -4.78 18.05 16.27
N VAL A 234 -5.48 18.99 16.89
CA VAL A 234 -6.32 18.72 18.08
C VAL A 234 -7.44 17.73 17.74
N LEU A 235 -8.12 17.91 16.60
CA LEU A 235 -9.16 17.00 16.14
C LEU A 235 -8.60 15.60 15.84
N ARG A 236 -7.41 15.49 15.24
CA ARG A 236 -6.78 14.18 14.99
C ARG A 236 -6.42 13.47 16.29
N ILE A 237 -5.88 14.21 17.27
CA ILE A 237 -5.56 13.69 18.60
C ILE A 237 -6.84 13.20 19.31
N GLN A 238 -7.90 14.00 19.31
CA GLN A 238 -9.17 13.63 19.93
C GLN A 238 -9.76 12.36 19.29
N ARG A 239 -9.73 12.25 17.96
CA ARG A 239 -10.20 11.04 17.26
C ARG A 239 -9.44 9.78 17.65
N LEU A 240 -8.14 9.88 17.93
CA LEU A 240 -7.34 8.73 18.40
C LEU A 240 -7.77 8.29 19.80
N LEU A 241 -7.99 9.23 20.71
CA LEU A 241 -8.53 8.95 22.05
C LEU A 241 -9.92 8.31 21.96
N ASP A 242 -10.83 8.91 21.20
CA ASP A 242 -12.19 8.38 21.02
C ASP A 242 -12.17 6.97 20.44
N THR A 243 -11.24 6.68 19.53
CA THR A 243 -11.09 5.36 18.93
C THR A 243 -10.52 4.35 19.94
N ALA A 244 -9.52 4.75 20.73
CA ALA A 244 -8.97 3.93 21.81
C ALA A 244 -10.06 3.52 22.81
N ASP A 245 -10.87 4.48 23.26
CA ASP A 245 -11.95 4.24 24.22
C ASP A 245 -13.07 3.38 23.64
N LYS A 246 -13.36 3.50 22.34
CA LYS A 246 -14.31 2.63 21.65
C LYS A 246 -13.78 1.20 21.56
N ILE A 247 -12.53 1.01 21.15
CA ILE A 247 -11.91 -0.32 21.06
C ILE A 247 -11.90 -1.00 22.44
N GLU A 248 -11.52 -0.30 23.50
CA GLU A 248 -11.46 -0.87 24.85
C GLU A 248 -12.86 -1.20 25.43
N ARG A 249 -13.88 -0.39 25.12
CA ARG A 249 -15.27 -0.74 25.47
C ARG A 249 -15.71 -2.02 24.74
N TRP A 250 -15.38 -2.13 23.46
CA TRP A 250 -15.71 -3.29 22.63
C TRP A 250 -15.00 -4.57 23.06
N THR A 251 -13.78 -4.52 23.60
CA THR A 251 -13.12 -5.72 24.13
C THR A 251 -13.74 -6.23 25.42
N LYS A 252 -14.43 -5.36 26.18
CA LYS A 252 -15.10 -5.71 27.45
C LYS A 252 -16.53 -6.23 27.26
N THR A 253 -17.20 -5.89 26.16
CA THR A 253 -18.59 -6.29 25.87
C THR A 253 -18.66 -7.32 24.74
N LYS A 254 -19.62 -8.27 24.78
CA LYS A 254 -19.81 -9.24 23.67
C LYS A 254 -19.98 -8.50 22.32
N PRO A 255 -19.31 -8.92 21.23
CA PRO A 255 -19.41 -8.22 19.96
C PRO A 255 -20.82 -8.30 19.37
N THR A 256 -21.45 -7.16 19.09
CA THR A 256 -22.74 -7.10 18.38
C THR A 256 -22.57 -6.43 17.01
N GLY A 257 -22.46 -7.24 15.95
CA GLY A 257 -22.65 -6.81 14.55
C GLY A 257 -21.41 -6.33 13.78
N SER A 258 -21.65 -5.99 12.51
CA SER A 258 -20.67 -5.62 11.45
C SER A 258 -19.89 -4.31 11.66
N LYS A 259 -19.97 -3.71 12.86
CA LYS A 259 -19.32 -2.44 13.25
C LYS A 259 -18.16 -2.66 14.21
N ASP A 260 -17.39 -3.73 14.03
CA ASP A 260 -16.24 -4.05 14.86
C ASP A 260 -15.10 -3.03 14.63
N ILE A 261 -15.10 -1.95 15.42
CA ILE A 261 -14.14 -0.85 15.34
C ILE A 261 -12.68 -1.32 15.51
N LEU A 262 -12.47 -2.40 16.27
CA LEU A 262 -11.16 -3.01 16.45
C LEU A 262 -10.70 -3.59 15.10
N MET A 263 -11.54 -4.40 14.44
CA MET A 263 -11.25 -4.93 13.09
C MET A 263 -11.05 -3.82 12.05
N GLN A 264 -11.89 -2.77 12.08
CA GLN A 264 -11.74 -1.63 11.18
C GLN A 264 -10.38 -0.94 11.32
N SER A 265 -9.81 -0.96 12.53
CA SER A 265 -8.55 -0.29 12.85
C SER A 265 -7.34 -1.18 12.63
N ILE A 266 -7.39 -2.47 12.96
CA ILE A 266 -6.22 -3.35 12.89
C ILE A 266 -6.02 -3.98 11.51
N THR A 267 -7.08 -4.38 10.80
CA THR A 267 -6.93 -5.10 9.52
C THR A 267 -6.11 -4.33 8.48
N PRO A 268 -6.28 -2.99 8.30
CA PRO A 268 -5.44 -2.20 7.38
C PRO A 268 -3.97 -2.11 7.77
N ARG A 269 -3.59 -2.61 8.96
CA ARG A 269 -2.22 -2.63 9.49
C ARG A 269 -1.62 -4.03 9.50
N LEU A 270 -2.36 -5.04 9.04
CA LEU A 270 -1.91 -6.44 8.98
C LEU A 270 -2.05 -7.00 7.56
N GLU A 271 -3.25 -6.96 6.95
CA GLU A 271 -3.48 -7.58 5.64
C GLU A 271 -2.63 -6.95 4.50
N PRO A 272 -2.43 -5.62 4.42
CA PRO A 272 -1.50 -5.07 3.44
C PRO A 272 -0.07 -5.58 3.62
N PHE A 273 0.36 -5.88 4.85
CA PHE A 273 1.68 -6.43 5.12
C PHE A 273 1.81 -7.90 4.70
N VAL A 274 0.70 -8.61 4.53
CA VAL A 274 0.65 -9.91 3.86
C VAL A 274 0.85 -9.74 2.34
N ASP A 275 0.17 -8.78 1.72
CA ASP A 275 0.38 -8.45 0.30
C ASP A 275 1.83 -8.00 0.01
N LEU A 276 2.48 -7.34 0.99
CA LEU A 276 3.88 -6.90 0.90
C LEU A 276 4.89 -8.02 1.16
N GLY A 277 4.46 -9.20 1.61
CA GLY A 277 5.35 -10.33 1.95
C GLY A 277 6.07 -10.20 3.30
N LEU A 278 5.64 -9.26 4.14
CA LEU A 278 6.20 -9.07 5.49
C LEU A 278 5.50 -10.00 6.49
N LEU A 279 4.19 -10.19 6.39
CA LEU A 279 3.48 -11.20 7.18
C LEU A 279 3.11 -12.39 6.30
N SER A 280 3.08 -13.59 6.88
CA SER A 280 2.50 -14.77 6.24
C SER A 280 1.21 -15.20 6.95
N LYS A 281 0.42 -16.05 6.29
CA LYS A 281 -0.82 -16.61 6.84
C LYS A 281 -0.77 -18.13 6.75
N PRO A 282 -0.85 -18.86 7.88
CA PRO A 282 -0.95 -20.32 7.86
C PRO A 282 -2.19 -20.83 7.12
N ASP A 283 -3.29 -20.07 7.20
CA ASP A 283 -4.52 -20.28 6.45
C ASP A 283 -4.84 -18.98 5.67
N PRO A 284 -4.85 -19.00 4.32
CA PRO A 284 -5.11 -17.82 3.51
C PRO A 284 -6.52 -17.23 3.71
N PHE A 285 -7.45 -18.00 4.30
CA PHE A 285 -8.82 -17.59 4.59
C PHE A 285 -9.02 -17.11 6.03
N ALA A 286 -8.12 -17.38 6.97
CA ALA A 286 -8.24 -16.95 8.37
C ALA A 286 -7.54 -15.61 8.61
N TYR A 287 -7.99 -14.81 9.57
CA TYR A 287 -7.27 -13.60 9.99
C TYR A 287 -6.26 -13.92 11.12
N ARG A 288 -5.25 -14.72 10.76
CA ARG A 288 -4.14 -15.15 11.63
C ARG A 288 -2.82 -14.98 10.90
N TYR A 289 -1.83 -14.41 11.57
CA TYR A 289 -0.60 -13.97 10.94
C TYR A 289 0.62 -14.59 11.61
N GLN A 290 1.65 -14.81 10.82
CA GLN A 290 2.98 -15.18 11.29
C GLN A 290 3.98 -14.11 10.87
N VAL A 291 4.96 -13.87 11.74
CA VAL A 291 6.06 -12.95 11.49
C VAL A 291 7.06 -13.70 10.61
N THR A 292 7.45 -13.09 9.49
CA THR A 292 8.56 -13.59 8.69
C THR A 292 9.87 -12.95 9.13
N ASP A 293 11.01 -13.48 8.67
CA ASP A 293 12.31 -12.85 8.85
C ASP A 293 12.35 -11.45 8.21
N ALA A 294 11.64 -11.27 7.10
CA ALA A 294 11.46 -9.95 6.47
C ALA A 294 10.78 -8.94 7.41
N THR A 295 9.74 -9.37 8.16
CA THR A 295 9.13 -8.52 9.19
C THR A 295 10.12 -8.17 10.29
N ARG A 296 10.88 -9.14 10.82
CA ARG A 296 11.86 -8.87 11.90
C ARG A 296 12.90 -7.85 11.43
N THR A 297 13.56 -8.14 10.31
CA THR A 297 14.63 -7.30 9.74
C THR A 297 14.16 -5.86 9.52
N LEU A 298 13.00 -5.66 8.88
CA LEU A 298 12.50 -4.33 8.60
C LEU A 298 12.05 -3.58 9.87
N PHE A 299 11.24 -4.23 10.70
CA PHE A 299 10.63 -3.55 11.83
C PHE A 299 11.59 -3.35 13.00
N GLU A 300 12.60 -4.20 13.18
CA GLU A 300 13.68 -3.93 14.15
C GLU A 300 14.46 -2.66 13.76
N ALA A 301 14.78 -2.49 12.48
CA ALA A 301 15.39 -1.25 11.98
C ALA A 301 14.49 -0.02 12.23
N LEU A 302 13.19 -0.11 11.92
CA LEU A 302 12.22 0.98 12.19
C LEU A 302 12.06 1.28 13.69
N ILE A 303 12.03 0.25 14.53
CA ILE A 303 11.88 0.38 15.99
C ILE A 303 13.11 1.08 16.59
N ASN A 304 14.30 0.74 16.12
CA ASN A 304 15.57 1.27 16.63
C ASN A 304 15.96 2.62 16.03
N ALA A 305 15.35 3.04 14.93
CA ALA A 305 15.57 4.37 14.35
C ALA A 305 15.16 5.50 15.30
N GLU A 306 15.90 6.61 15.26
CA GLU A 306 15.65 7.82 16.07
C GLU A 306 14.24 8.37 15.88
N SER A 307 13.80 8.46 14.62
CA SER A 307 12.47 8.92 14.24
C SER A 307 12.00 8.21 12.97
N ILE A 308 10.70 8.31 12.67
CA ILE A 308 10.15 7.81 11.40
C ILE A 308 10.77 8.54 10.21
N ASP A 309 10.98 9.86 10.34
CA ASP A 309 11.66 10.68 9.32
C ASP A 309 13.09 10.19 9.07
N TYR A 310 13.86 9.95 10.14
CA TYR A 310 15.22 9.43 10.01
C TYR A 310 15.25 8.09 9.27
N PHE A 311 14.41 7.13 9.67
CA PHE A 311 14.33 5.82 9.01
C PHE A 311 14.03 5.94 7.52
N LEU A 312 13.02 6.75 7.15
CA LEU A 312 12.63 6.90 5.75
C LEU A 312 13.72 7.53 4.87
N HIS A 313 14.52 8.43 5.45
CA HIS A 313 15.52 9.18 4.70
C HIS A 313 16.91 8.52 4.67
N HIS A 314 17.25 7.73 5.68
CA HIS A 314 18.63 7.26 5.93
C HIS A 314 18.78 5.75 6.08
N SER A 315 17.71 4.97 6.12
CA SER A 315 17.81 3.52 6.38
C SER A 315 16.74 2.68 5.69
N PHE A 316 15.91 3.29 4.84
CA PHE A 316 14.73 2.62 4.29
C PHE A 316 15.15 1.57 3.27
N PHE A 317 16.00 1.96 2.32
CA PHE A 317 16.40 1.06 1.24
C PHE A 317 17.32 -0.04 1.75
N GLU A 318 18.22 0.26 2.69
CA GLU A 318 19.03 -0.75 3.38
C GLU A 318 18.13 -1.78 4.08
N ALA A 319 17.21 -1.33 4.93
CA ALA A 319 16.35 -2.22 5.70
C ALA A 319 15.43 -3.05 4.79
N ALA A 320 14.87 -2.44 3.74
CA ALA A 320 14.03 -3.14 2.78
C ALA A 320 14.82 -4.12 1.90
N SER A 321 16.04 -3.77 1.47
CA SER A 321 16.95 -4.66 0.73
C SER A 321 17.22 -5.93 1.51
N LYS A 322 17.59 -5.78 2.80
CA LYS A 322 17.84 -6.89 3.72
C LYS A 322 16.58 -7.72 3.99
N ALA A 323 15.45 -7.04 4.22
CA ALA A 323 14.19 -7.74 4.52
C ALA A 323 13.71 -8.61 3.35
N PHE A 324 13.92 -8.16 2.11
CA PHE A 324 13.50 -8.90 0.91
C PHE A 324 14.62 -9.74 0.28
N ASP A 325 15.75 -9.91 0.97
CA ASP A 325 16.91 -10.69 0.51
C ASP A 325 17.35 -10.34 -0.93
N LEU A 326 17.37 -9.04 -1.24
CA LEU A 326 17.73 -8.57 -2.59
C LEU A 326 19.23 -8.54 -2.83
N ASN A 327 20.05 -8.70 -1.78
CA ASN A 327 21.51 -8.67 -1.84
C ASN A 327 22.08 -7.42 -2.57
N ALA A 328 21.37 -6.29 -2.48
CA ALA A 328 21.77 -5.08 -3.18
C ALA A 328 22.98 -4.41 -2.49
N GLU A 329 23.93 -3.93 -3.29
CA GLU A 329 25.13 -3.22 -2.83
C GLU A 329 24.83 -1.73 -2.59
N HIS A 330 25.37 -1.16 -1.51
CA HIS A 330 25.21 0.27 -1.21
C HIS A 330 26.16 1.09 -2.09
N ARG A 331 25.63 2.05 -2.87
CA ARG A 331 26.40 2.86 -3.81
C ARG A 331 26.02 4.33 -3.73
N THR A 332 26.96 5.16 -3.29
CA THR A 332 26.75 6.61 -3.11
C THR A 332 27.47 7.47 -4.15
N ASP A 333 28.04 6.84 -5.18
CA ASP A 333 28.80 7.53 -6.23
C ASP A 333 27.89 8.29 -7.21
N ARG A 334 28.46 9.30 -7.85
CA ARG A 334 27.74 10.24 -8.73
C ARG A 334 27.24 9.53 -9.99
N GLU A 335 28.04 8.59 -10.48
CA GLU A 335 27.83 7.76 -11.66
C GLU A 335 26.63 6.83 -11.49
N THR A 336 26.30 6.45 -10.26
CA THR A 336 25.12 5.63 -9.93
C THR A 336 23.89 6.49 -9.64
N ILE A 337 24.01 7.48 -8.74
CA ILE A 337 22.86 8.25 -8.26
C ILE A 337 22.27 9.14 -9.35
N LEU A 338 23.08 9.91 -10.08
CA LEU A 338 22.56 10.92 -11.01
C LEU A 338 21.78 10.32 -12.19
N PRO A 339 22.24 9.23 -12.84
CA PRO A 339 21.45 8.58 -13.89
C PRO A 339 20.12 8.01 -13.38
N ALA A 340 20.09 7.40 -12.19
CA ALA A 340 18.87 6.89 -11.59
C ALA A 340 17.86 8.02 -11.31
N VAL A 341 18.33 9.13 -10.74
CA VAL A 341 17.52 10.32 -10.49
C VAL A 341 17.04 10.98 -11.78
N GLN A 342 17.89 11.08 -12.81
CA GLN A 342 17.52 11.61 -14.12
C GLN A 342 16.41 10.76 -14.77
N LYS A 343 16.52 9.44 -14.71
CA LYS A 343 15.50 8.51 -15.23
C LYS A 343 14.16 8.72 -14.51
N ALA A 344 14.16 8.74 -13.18
CA ALA A 344 12.96 8.99 -12.38
C ALA A 344 12.34 10.38 -12.66
N TYR A 345 13.17 11.42 -12.81
CA TYR A 345 12.71 12.76 -13.15
C TYR A 345 11.98 12.80 -14.49
N MET A 346 12.50 12.12 -15.51
CA MET A 346 11.86 12.08 -16.82
C MET A 346 10.49 11.41 -16.81
N ILE A 347 10.26 10.48 -15.88
CA ILE A 347 8.96 9.83 -15.67
C ILE A 347 7.97 10.76 -14.94
N LEU A 348 8.47 11.53 -13.96
CA LEU A 348 7.62 12.23 -12.98
C LEU A 348 7.47 13.74 -13.21
N LYS A 349 8.31 14.36 -14.04
CA LYS A 349 8.27 15.81 -14.22
C LYS A 349 6.91 16.28 -14.70
N SER A 350 6.40 17.33 -14.06
CA SER A 350 5.22 18.05 -14.55
C SER A 350 5.50 18.73 -15.90
N PRO A 351 4.46 19.21 -16.62
CA PRO A 351 4.65 20.01 -17.83
C PRO A 351 5.56 21.24 -17.64
N LEU A 352 5.63 21.79 -16.41
CA LEU A 352 6.51 22.92 -16.06
C LEU A 352 7.95 22.50 -15.70
N GLY A 353 8.21 21.19 -15.63
CA GLY A 353 9.51 20.60 -15.31
C GLY A 353 9.79 20.43 -13.82
N TYR A 354 8.81 20.62 -12.93
CA TYR A 354 9.00 20.44 -11.49
C TYR A 354 8.56 19.05 -11.03
N VAL A 355 9.30 18.49 -10.08
CA VAL A 355 8.96 17.25 -9.35
C VAL A 355 9.33 17.40 -7.87
N PRO A 356 8.55 16.86 -6.91
CA PRO A 356 8.98 16.79 -5.52
C PRO A 356 10.28 15.99 -5.37
N ILE A 357 11.22 16.49 -4.58
CA ILE A 357 12.53 15.85 -4.36
C ILE A 357 12.34 14.42 -3.83
N LEU A 358 11.48 14.27 -2.81
CA LEU A 358 11.20 12.98 -2.19
C LEU A 358 10.73 11.93 -3.21
N GLU A 359 9.81 12.31 -4.10
CA GLU A 359 9.21 11.35 -5.04
C GLU A 359 10.18 10.94 -6.14
N VAL A 360 11.03 11.85 -6.61
CA VAL A 360 12.06 11.52 -7.60
C VAL A 360 13.16 10.65 -7.00
N THR A 361 13.60 10.93 -5.78
CA THR A 361 14.63 10.11 -5.10
C THR A 361 14.08 8.74 -4.71
N LEU A 362 12.82 8.65 -4.29
CA LEU A 362 12.16 7.38 -3.97
C LEU A 362 12.04 6.50 -5.21
N LEU A 363 11.52 7.03 -6.32
CA LEU A 363 11.39 6.26 -7.55
C LEU A 363 12.77 5.87 -8.11
N ALA A 364 13.76 6.75 -8.02
CA ALA A 364 15.14 6.46 -8.42
C ALA A 364 15.75 5.31 -7.61
N GLY A 365 15.60 5.33 -6.28
CA GLY A 365 16.08 4.24 -5.41
C GLY A 365 15.36 2.92 -5.69
N ILE A 366 14.05 2.95 -5.96
CA ILE A 366 13.28 1.75 -6.36
C ILE A 366 13.80 1.17 -7.68
N HIS A 367 14.04 1.99 -8.71
CA HIS A 367 14.61 1.48 -9.96
C HIS A 367 16.04 0.96 -9.77
N SER A 368 16.88 1.69 -9.03
CA SER A 368 18.27 1.31 -8.77
C SER A 368 18.35 -0.07 -8.11
N ILE A 369 17.57 -0.31 -7.06
CA ILE A 369 17.65 -1.55 -6.30
C ILE A 369 17.10 -2.75 -7.08
N ILE A 370 16.02 -2.56 -7.84
CA ILE A 370 15.37 -3.66 -8.57
C ILE A 370 16.04 -3.97 -9.91
N GLU A 371 16.51 -2.95 -10.63
CA GLU A 371 17.05 -3.12 -11.99
C GLU A 371 18.57 -3.26 -12.01
N SER A 372 19.28 -2.66 -11.05
CA SER A 372 20.74 -2.61 -11.05
C SER A 372 21.38 -3.33 -9.87
N GLY A 373 20.61 -3.76 -8.87
CA GLY A 373 21.14 -4.42 -7.68
C GLY A 373 21.93 -3.47 -6.77
N TYR A 374 21.71 -2.15 -6.89
CA TYR A 374 22.36 -1.15 -6.04
C TYR A 374 21.32 -0.32 -5.32
N TYR A 375 21.61 0.09 -4.09
CA TYR A 375 20.77 1.05 -3.39
C TYR A 375 21.55 2.26 -2.91
N PHE A 376 20.81 3.34 -2.69
CA PHE A 376 21.23 4.55 -2.00
C PHE A 376 20.02 5.07 -1.24
N GLU A 377 20.29 5.81 -0.17
CA GLU A 377 19.25 6.39 0.67
C GLU A 377 18.75 7.72 0.10
N ILE A 378 17.55 8.12 0.49
CA ILE A 378 16.92 9.35 0.01
C ILE A 378 17.76 10.58 0.38
N SER A 379 18.38 10.59 1.56
CA SER A 379 19.28 11.66 2.00
C SER A 379 20.48 11.79 1.07
N GLU A 380 21.07 10.68 0.65
CA GLU A 380 22.28 10.64 -0.18
C GLU A 380 21.98 11.22 -1.57
N ALA A 381 20.88 10.80 -2.19
CA ALA A 381 20.44 11.38 -3.46
C ALA A 381 20.09 12.86 -3.35
N THR A 382 19.46 13.27 -2.23
CA THR A 382 19.14 14.67 -1.97
C THR A 382 20.40 15.53 -1.82
N ASP A 383 21.40 15.03 -1.09
CA ASP A 383 22.66 15.75 -0.89
C ASP A 383 23.52 15.79 -2.15
N MET A 384 23.49 14.73 -2.97
CA MET A 384 24.08 14.72 -4.31
C MET A 384 23.48 15.81 -5.21
N LEU A 385 22.15 15.98 -5.19
CA LEU A 385 21.48 17.04 -5.95
C LEU A 385 21.85 18.45 -5.43
N LYS A 386 21.98 18.62 -4.10
CA LYS A 386 22.43 19.90 -3.51
C LYS A 386 23.88 20.21 -3.91
N ALA A 387 24.76 19.22 -3.87
CA ALA A 387 26.15 19.38 -4.29
C ALA A 387 26.23 19.76 -5.78
N LEU A 388 25.49 19.06 -6.63
CA LEU A 388 25.40 19.36 -8.05
C LEU A 388 24.84 20.77 -8.30
N GLN A 389 23.82 21.22 -7.58
CA GLN A 389 23.27 22.57 -7.74
C GLN A 389 24.28 23.67 -7.36
N LYS A 390 25.14 23.43 -6.37
CA LYS A 390 26.22 24.37 -6.00
C LYS A 390 27.30 24.43 -7.07
N GLU A 391 27.64 23.30 -7.66
CA GLU A 391 28.68 23.19 -8.71
C GLU A 391 28.18 23.70 -10.06
N ARG A 392 26.94 23.35 -10.44
CA ARG A 392 26.32 23.58 -11.75
C ARG A 392 24.89 24.11 -11.57
N PRO A 393 24.70 25.34 -11.07
CA PRO A 393 23.38 25.92 -10.78
C PRO A 393 22.49 26.08 -12.03
N GLU A 394 23.09 26.06 -13.23
CA GLU A 394 22.36 26.07 -14.48
C GLU A 394 21.63 24.74 -14.76
N LEU A 395 22.12 23.61 -14.23
CA LEU A 395 21.54 22.28 -14.47
C LEU A 395 20.39 21.96 -13.52
N VAL A 396 20.52 22.32 -12.24
CA VAL A 396 19.57 21.97 -11.19
C VAL A 396 19.03 23.22 -10.51
N ARG A 397 17.71 23.33 -10.41
CA ARG A 397 17.03 24.38 -9.64
C ARG A 397 16.12 23.78 -8.59
N PHE A 398 16.11 24.39 -7.42
CA PHE A 398 15.19 24.03 -6.34
C PHE A 398 14.13 25.11 -6.11
N ASN A 399 12.94 24.67 -5.71
CA ASN A 399 11.95 25.53 -5.07
C ASN A 399 11.81 25.16 -3.60
N VAL A 400 11.65 26.17 -2.76
CA VAL A 400 11.41 26.03 -1.32
C VAL A 400 9.93 26.23 -0.99
N ASP A 401 9.49 25.66 0.13
CA ASP A 401 8.17 25.95 0.69
C ASP A 401 8.16 27.27 1.47
N ARG A 402 7.02 27.55 2.15
CA ARG A 402 6.83 28.76 2.97
C ARG A 402 7.78 28.84 4.17
N TRP A 403 8.46 27.75 4.52
CA TRP A 403 9.38 27.65 5.65
C TRP A 403 10.85 27.57 5.19
N GLY A 404 11.11 27.69 3.89
CA GLY A 404 12.45 27.62 3.31
C GLY A 404 12.95 26.19 3.08
N ALA A 405 12.12 25.17 3.25
CA ALA A 405 12.51 23.78 3.03
C ALA A 405 12.46 23.43 1.54
N LEU A 406 13.53 22.81 1.01
CA LEU A 406 13.57 22.35 -0.38
C LEU A 406 12.47 21.33 -0.62
N THR A 407 11.59 21.61 -1.57
CA THR A 407 10.40 20.78 -1.82
C THR A 407 10.43 20.18 -3.22
N PHE A 408 10.76 20.99 -4.23
CA PHE A 408 10.75 20.57 -5.63
C PHE A 408 12.11 20.79 -6.27
N VAL A 409 12.41 19.94 -7.27
CA VAL A 409 13.56 20.08 -8.15
C VAL A 409 13.11 20.19 -9.60
N LYS A 410 13.88 20.93 -10.39
CA LYS A 410 13.78 21.04 -11.84
C LYS A 410 15.15 20.88 -12.46
N PHE A 411 15.23 20.05 -13.49
CA PHE A 411 16.42 19.90 -14.32
C PHE A 411 16.23 20.66 -15.64
N ASN A 412 17.18 21.55 -15.94
CA ASN A 412 17.17 22.34 -17.19
C ASN A 412 17.89 21.63 -18.35
N GLY A 413 18.47 20.46 -18.09
CA GLY A 413 19.18 19.64 -19.04
C GLY A 413 19.39 18.23 -18.50
N ASP A 414 20.25 17.48 -19.17
CA ASP A 414 20.67 16.16 -18.71
C ASP A 414 21.75 16.32 -17.63
N ILE A 415 21.40 15.98 -16.39
CA ILE A 415 22.31 16.11 -15.24
C ILE A 415 23.41 15.05 -15.22
N THR A 416 23.41 14.09 -16.14
CA THR A 416 24.46 13.05 -16.22
C THR A 416 25.69 13.51 -17.01
N LYS A 417 25.57 14.61 -17.79
CA LYS A 417 26.68 15.13 -18.63
C LYS A 417 27.89 15.64 -17.86
N VAL A 418 27.76 15.84 -16.56
CA VAL A 418 28.87 16.19 -15.65
C VAL A 418 29.80 15.01 -15.35
N LEU A 419 29.40 13.78 -15.73
CA LEU A 419 30.23 12.59 -15.58
C LEU A 419 31.31 12.45 -16.67
N GLY A 420 31.35 13.35 -17.65
CA GLY A 420 32.24 13.30 -18.82
C GLY A 420 33.34 14.36 -18.83
N GLY A 421 33.90 14.71 -17.66
CA GLY A 421 34.97 15.70 -17.50
C GLY A 421 36.25 15.09 -16.96
#